data_AF-A0A963FVW1-F1
#
_entry.id   AF-A0A963FVW1-F1
#
_cell.length_a   1.000
_cell.length_b   1.000
_cell.length_c   1.000
_cell.angle_alpha   90.00
_cell.angle_beta   90.00
_cell.angle_gamma   90.00
#
_symmetry.space_group_name_H-M   'P 1'
#
loop_
_entity.id
_entity.type
_entity.pdbx_description
1 polymer ?
#
loop_
_entity_poly.entity_id
_entity_poly.type
_entity_poly.pdbx_seq_one_letter_code
_entity_poly.pdbx_strand_id
1 'polypeptide(L)' 'GRGQDSADIIARRVAAALTEMRHVGEFEYVIINNKLPEAIEDLQTVVRSVRLRYNSQLARHRALFSFIEQDT' A
#
# COMPACT_ATOMS: atom_id res chain seq x y z
N GLY A 1 -5.76 25.10 -2.66
CA GLY A 1 -6.31 24.50 -1.43
C GLY A 1 -7.71 24.01 -1.71
N ARG A 2 -8.05 22.79 -1.26
CA ARG A 2 -9.40 22.23 -1.41
C ARG A 2 -10.34 23.00 -0.48
N GLY A 3 -11.02 24.03 -1.01
CA GLY A 3 -11.90 24.92 -0.26
C GLY A 3 -13.13 25.36 -1.06
N GLN A 4 -13.59 24.52 -1.99
CA GLN A 4 -14.75 24.80 -2.84
C GLN A 4 -15.91 23.81 -2.62
N ASP A 5 -15.74 22.81 -1.76
CA ASP A 5 -16.82 21.87 -1.46
C ASP A 5 -17.78 22.50 -0.44
N SER A 6 -19.07 22.55 -0.74
CA SER A 6 -20.10 22.96 0.21
C SER A 6 -20.14 22.03 1.42
N ALA A 7 -20.68 22.51 2.55
CA ALA A 7 -20.79 21.72 3.79
C ALA A 7 -21.44 20.34 3.56
N ASP A 8 -22.43 20.25 2.67
CA ASP A 8 -23.11 19.01 2.30
C ASP A 8 -22.19 18.01 1.57
N ILE A 9 -21.29 18.50 0.71
CA ILE A 9 -20.31 17.66 0.00
C ILE A 9 -19.26 17.13 0.98
N ILE A 10 -18.81 17.95 1.93
CA ILE A 10 -17.89 17.54 2.98
C ILE A 10 -18.52 16.46 3.85
N ALA A 11 -19.76 16.66 4.32
CA ALA A 11 -20.49 15.70 5.14
C ALA A 11 -20.65 14.34 4.43
N ARG A 12 -21.01 14.37 3.13
CA ARG A 12 -21.14 13.15 2.32
C ARG A 12 -19.81 12.42 2.16
N ARG A 13 -18.70 13.14 1.94
CA ARG A 13 -17.36 12.52 1.84
C ARG A 13 -16.88 11.92 3.16
N VAL A 14 -17.13 12.61 4.28
CA VAL A 14 -16.78 12.10 5.62
C VAL A 14 -17.57 10.82 5.93
N ALA A 15 -18.88 10.78 5.64
CA ALA A 15 -19.70 9.59 5.83
C ALA A 15 -19.24 8.39 4.98
N ALA A 16 -18.85 8.64 3.71
CA ALA A 16 -18.28 7.61 2.84
C ALA A 16 -16.95 7.07 3.41
N ALA A 17 -16.05 7.96 3.83
CA ALA A 17 -14.76 7.58 4.41
C ALA A 17 -14.93 6.74 5.70
N LEU A 18 -15.88 7.09 6.57
CA LEU A 18 -16.18 6.30 7.77
C LEU A 18 -16.69 4.90 7.45
N THR A 19 -17.49 4.76 6.38
CA THR A 19 -18.00 3.46 5.94
C THR A 19 -16.85 2.59 5.42
N GLU A 20 -15.95 3.16 4.62
CA GLU A 20 -14.76 2.47 4.11
C GLU A 20 -13.77 2.10 5.23
N MET A 21 -13.60 2.98 6.24
CA MET A 21 -12.72 2.73 7.37
C MET A 21 -13.13 1.51 8.22
N ARG A 22 -14.40 1.10 8.19
CA ARG A 22 -14.85 -0.12 8.87
C ARG A 22 -14.25 -1.39 8.29
N HIS A 23 -13.80 -1.35 7.03
CA HIS A 23 -13.17 -2.47 6.33
C HIS A 23 -11.64 -2.43 6.42
N VAL A 24 -11.04 -1.53 7.21
CA VAL A 24 -9.57 -1.41 7.35
C VAL A 24 -8.91 -2.73 7.77
N GLY A 25 -9.60 -3.56 8.55
CA GLY A 25 -9.09 -4.87 8.97
C GLY A 25 -8.93 -5.90 7.84
N GLU A 26 -9.43 -5.62 6.64
CA GLU A 26 -9.30 -6.50 5.47
C GLU A 26 -7.98 -6.30 4.70
N PHE A 27 -7.24 -5.22 4.98
CA PHE A 27 -6.01 -4.88 4.27
C PHE A 27 -4.76 -5.37 5.01
N GLU A 28 -3.78 -5.86 4.25
CA GLU A 28 -2.48 -6.30 4.80
C GLU A 28 -1.62 -5.13 5.35
N TYR A 29 -1.81 -3.93 4.82
CA TYR A 29 -1.07 -2.73 5.20
C TYR A 29 -1.99 -1.52 5.29
N VAL A 30 -1.75 -0.68 6.30
CA VAL A 30 -2.50 0.57 6.54
C VAL A 30 -1.49 1.69 6.75
N ILE A 31 -1.64 2.80 6.02
CA ILE A 31 -0.77 3.99 6.14
C ILE A 31 -1.61 5.14 6.69
N ILE A 32 -1.18 5.70 7.82
CA ILE A 32 -1.83 6.85 8.45
C ILE A 32 -1.19 8.13 7.94
N ASN A 33 -1.86 8.80 7.01
CA ASN A 33 -1.36 10.04 6.39
C ASN A 33 -1.56 11.27 7.29
N ASN A 34 -0.84 11.33 8.41
CA ASN A 34 -0.78 12.51 9.28
C ASN A 34 0.21 13.56 8.77
N LYS A 35 1.29 13.10 8.11
CA LYS A 35 2.31 13.93 7.48
C LYS A 35 2.66 13.35 6.13
N LEU A 36 2.51 14.17 5.09
CA LEU A 36 2.68 13.72 3.71
C LEU A 36 4.06 13.11 3.41
N PRO A 37 5.20 13.67 3.87
CA PRO A 37 6.51 13.07 3.61
C PRO A 37 6.65 11.66 4.19
N GLU A 38 6.18 11.45 5.43
CA GLU A 38 6.21 10.14 6.11
C GLU A 38 5.32 9.13 5.38
N ALA A 39 4.10 9.54 4.99
CA ALA A 39 3.18 8.66 4.26
C ALA A 39 3.71 8.22 2.88
N ILE A 40 4.49 9.08 2.21
CA ILE A 40 5.15 8.73 0.95
C ILE A 40 6.24 7.68 1.19
N GLU A 41 7.03 7.84 2.25
CA GLU A 41 8.07 6.89 2.63
C GLU A 41 7.47 5.51 3.01
N ASP A 42 6.39 5.51 3.79
CA ASP A 42 5.66 4.29 4.16
C ASP A 42 5.15 3.57 2.91
N LEU A 43 4.55 4.30 1.97
CA LEU A 43 4.04 3.73 0.73
C LEU A 43 5.15 3.12 -0.12
N GLN A 44 6.27 3.82 -0.29
CA GLN A 44 7.43 3.31 -1.02
C GLN A 44 7.99 2.05 -0.36
N THR A 45 8.03 2.02 0.97
CA THR A 45 8.50 0.88 1.76
C THR A 45 7.60 -0.34 1.60
N VAL A 46 6.27 -0.17 1.66
CA VAL A 46 5.31 -1.25 1.41
C VAL A 46 5.52 -1.85 0.01
N VAL A 47 5.60 -1.00 -1.02
CA VAL A 47 5.83 -1.45 -2.40
C VAL A 47 7.16 -2.19 -2.54
N ARG A 48 8.22 -1.68 -1.90
CA ARG A 48 9.54 -2.33 -1.90
C ARG A 48 9.48 -3.70 -1.21
N SER A 49 8.84 -3.78 -0.05
CA SER A 49 8.68 -5.03 0.71
C SER A 49 7.93 -6.09 -0.10
N VAL A 50 6.81 -5.73 -0.73
CA VAL A 50 6.05 -6.65 -1.60
C VAL A 50 6.91 -7.15 -2.77
N ARG A 51 7.72 -6.28 -3.39
CA ARG A 51 8.64 -6.67 -4.46
C ARG A 51 9.76 -7.61 -4.00
N LEU A 52 10.07 -7.65 -2.70
CA LEU A 52 11.09 -8.53 -2.09
C LEU A 52 10.52 -9.87 -1.63
N ARG A 53 9.19 -10.09 -1.67
CA ARG A 53 8.59 -11.39 -1.37
C ARG A 53 9.19 -12.47 -2.29
N TYR A 54 9.39 -13.67 -1.76
CA TYR A 54 10.06 -14.78 -2.47
C TYR A 54 9.47 -15.02 -3.87
N ASN A 55 8.15 -15.14 -4.01
CA ASN A 55 7.51 -15.35 -5.32
C ASN A 55 7.82 -14.24 -6.33
N SER A 56 7.92 -12.98 -5.87
CA SER A 56 8.30 -11.85 -6.72
C SER A 56 9.78 -11.91 -7.11
N GLN A 57 10.65 -12.30 -6.19
CA GLN A 57 12.08 -12.47 -6.46
C GLN A 57 12.35 -13.66 -7.39
N LEU A 58 11.70 -14.81 -7.16
CA LEU A 58 11.75 -15.98 -8.01
C LEU A 58 11.30 -15.65 -9.43
N ALA A 59 10.18 -14.95 -9.58
CA ALA A 59 9.68 -14.54 -10.89
C ALA A 59 10.66 -13.59 -11.62
N ARG A 60 11.29 -12.65 -10.90
CA ARG A 60 12.23 -11.68 -11.46
C ARG A 60 13.60 -12.30 -11.78
N HIS A 61 14.05 -13.25 -10.96
CA HIS A 61 15.40 -13.80 -11.00
C HIS A 61 15.42 -15.31 -11.28
N ARG A 62 14.50 -15.80 -12.12
CA ARG A 62 14.34 -17.22 -12.50
C ARG A 62 15.67 -17.95 -12.72
N ALA A 63 16.55 -17.39 -13.56
CA ALA A 63 17.81 -18.03 -13.92
C ALA A 63 18.75 -18.22 -12.72
N LEU A 64 18.82 -17.25 -11.81
CA LEU A 64 19.64 -17.34 -10.60
C LEU A 64 19.11 -18.45 -9.68
N PHE A 65 17.80 -18.53 -9.48
CA PHE A 65 17.20 -19.57 -8.64
C PHE A 65 17.35 -20.97 -9.27
N SER A 66 17.14 -21.12 -10.58
CA SER A 66 17.35 -22.41 -11.25
C SER A 66 18.80 -22.90 -11.19
N PHE A 67 19.77 -21.98 -11.18
CA PHE A 67 21.18 -22.34 -10.99
C PHE A 67 21.45 -22.90 -9.58
N ILE A 68 20.96 -22.22 -8.54
CA ILE A 68 21.14 -22.65 -7.13
C ILE A 68 20.46 -24.00 -6.87
N GLU A 69 19.26 -24.21 -7.43
CA GLU A 69 18.49 -25.46 -7.28
C GLU A 69 19.12 -26.67 -7.99
N GLN A 70 20.07 -26.47 -8.90
CA GLN A 70 20.78 -27.55 -9.60
C GLN A 70 22.09 -27.97 -8.91
N ASP A 71 22.64 -27.10 -8.05
CA ASP A 71 23.89 -27.31 -7.30
C ASP A 71 23.66 -27.86 -5.87
N THR A 72 22.41 -28.15 -5.50
CA THR A 72 22.02 -28.82 -4.24
C THR A 72 21.47 -30.22 -4.51
#